data_AF-A0A4Q6VEN9-F1
#
_entry.id   AF-A0A4Q6VEN9-F1
#
_cell.length_a   1.000
_cell.length_b   1.000
_cell.length_c   1.000
_cell.angle_alpha   90.00
_cell.angle_beta   90.00
_cell.angle_gamma   90.00
#
_symmetry.space_group_name_H-M   'P 1'
#
loop_
_entity.id
_entity.type
_entity.pdbx_description
1 polymer ?
#
loop_
_entity_poly.entity_id
_entity_poly.type
_entity_poly.pdbx_seq_one_letter_code
_entity_poly.pdbx_strand_id
1 'polypeptide(L)'
;MTEFQARAAAEWLLSAAPDAAECRRQWGRGPHGMVLLPAGVKWDVLILPGALGHPTLDVLSRCADRPGPVLSGAGGARLGFFVPPGTASRWLGTGVRAVGRGAWIVVPHPGRAAGVVSWLVRPDGSGTLNDPGLLELAMHEAVAMEGRFGGW
;
A
#
# COMPACT_ATOMS: atom_id res chain seq x y z
N MET A 1 2.14 16.10 6.87
CA MET A 1 3.30 15.26 7.24
C MET A 1 4.49 16.18 7.42
N THR A 2 5.17 16.11 8.56
CA THR A 2 6.36 16.91 8.82
C THR A 2 7.56 16.35 8.03
N GLU A 3 8.63 17.14 7.90
CA GLU A 3 9.88 16.68 7.28
C GLU A 3 10.47 15.47 8.01
N PHE A 4 10.39 15.47 9.35
CA PHE A 4 10.83 14.34 10.17
C PHE A 4 10.04 13.06 9.87
N GLN A 5 8.71 13.14 9.79
CA GLN A 5 7.86 12.01 9.42
C GLN A 5 8.15 11.51 8.00
N ALA A 6 8.37 12.43 7.06
CA ALA A 6 8.72 12.09 5.68
C ALA A 6 10.05 11.32 5.62
N ARG A 7 11.03 11.74 6.42
CA ARG A 7 12.32 11.07 6.52
C ARG A 7 12.21 9.69 7.16
N ALA A 8 11.51 9.56 8.29
CA ALA A 8 11.31 8.28 8.95
C ALA A 8 10.58 7.27 8.04
N ALA A 9 9.55 7.73 7.34
CA ALA A 9 8.83 6.95 6.34
C ALA A 9 9.74 6.49 5.19
N ALA A 10 10.59 7.39 4.67
CA ALA A 10 11.53 7.06 3.61
C ALA A 10 12.61 6.07 4.09
N GLU A 11 13.13 6.22 5.29
CA GLU A 11 14.10 5.30 5.89
C GLU A 11 13.51 3.91 6.11
N TRP A 12 12.28 3.83 6.63
CA TRP A 12 11.56 2.56 6.77
C TRP A 12 11.37 1.87 5.42
N LEU A 13 10.93 2.59 4.39
CA LEU A 13 10.78 2.03 3.04
C LEU A 13 12.13 1.53 2.50
N LEU A 14 13.18 2.34 2.58
CA LEU A 14 14.50 1.98 2.08
C LEU A 14 15.14 0.81 2.85
N SER A 15 14.69 0.53 4.08
CA SER A 15 15.16 -0.62 4.85
C SER A 15 14.78 -1.98 4.24
N ALA A 16 13.85 -2.01 3.27
CA ALA A 16 13.57 -3.20 2.46
C ALA A 16 14.53 -3.37 1.28
N ALA A 17 15.20 -2.30 0.84
CA ALA A 17 16.04 -2.31 -0.36
C ALA A 17 17.33 -3.12 -0.15
N PRO A 18 17.81 -3.87 -1.16
CA PRO A 18 19.14 -4.48 -1.12
C PRO A 18 20.27 -3.42 -1.09
N ASP A 19 20.06 -2.29 -1.77
CA ASP A 19 20.92 -1.11 -1.70
C ASP A 19 20.08 0.14 -1.44
N ALA A 20 19.98 0.52 -0.17
CA ALA A 20 19.23 1.69 0.29
C ALA A 20 19.83 3.01 -0.24
N ALA A 21 21.15 3.07 -0.46
CA ALA A 21 21.81 4.30 -0.90
C ALA A 21 21.50 4.58 -2.38
N GLU A 22 21.54 3.55 -3.23
CA GLU A 22 21.14 3.66 -4.63
C GLU A 22 19.65 4.00 -4.76
N CYS A 23 18.78 3.31 -4.02
CA CYS A 23 17.35 3.60 -4.03
C CYS A 23 17.06 5.06 -3.63
N ARG A 24 17.77 5.59 -2.63
CA ARG A 24 17.66 7.00 -2.22
C ARG A 24 18.12 7.96 -3.33
N ARG A 25 19.23 7.64 -4.02
CA ARG A 25 19.70 8.45 -5.17
C ARG A 25 18.67 8.48 -6.29
N GLN A 26 18.04 7.34 -6.60
CA GLN A 26 17.00 7.25 -7.63
C GLN A 26 15.77 8.10 -7.29
N TRP A 27 15.32 8.12 -6.03
CA TRP A 27 14.25 9.04 -5.62
C TRP A 27 14.61 10.51 -5.83
N GLY A 28 15.86 10.91 -5.54
CA GLY A 28 16.32 12.28 -5.67
C GLY A 28 16.53 12.74 -7.12
N ARG A 29 16.91 11.83 -8.02
CA ARG A 29 17.29 12.15 -9.41
C ARG A 29 16.28 11.72 -10.48
N GLY A 30 15.36 10.81 -10.15
CA GLY A 30 14.43 10.24 -11.11
C GLY A 30 13.30 11.21 -11.49
N PRO A 31 12.89 11.27 -12.77
CA PRO A 31 11.86 12.20 -13.25
C PRO A 31 10.50 11.99 -12.58
N HIS A 32 10.25 10.80 -12.04
CA HIS A 32 8.99 10.44 -11.38
C HIS A 32 9.09 10.35 -9.84
N GLY A 33 10.28 10.42 -9.25
CA GLY A 33 10.45 10.28 -7.79
C GLY A 33 9.93 8.97 -7.22
N MET A 34 10.09 7.88 -7.97
CA MET A 34 9.69 6.53 -7.60
C MET A 34 10.90 5.61 -7.62
N VAL A 35 10.85 4.53 -6.85
CA VAL A 35 11.86 3.47 -6.83
C VAL A 35 11.19 2.11 -6.76
N LEU A 36 11.87 1.06 -7.21
CA LEU A 36 11.41 -0.31 -7.01
C LEU A 36 11.95 -0.85 -5.68
N LEU A 37 11.05 -1.35 -4.83
CA LEU A 37 11.42 -2.02 -3.57
C LEU A 37 10.92 -3.45 -3.56
N PRO A 38 11.67 -4.39 -2.96
CA PRO A 38 11.25 -5.78 -2.91
C PRO A 38 10.11 -5.97 -1.92
N ALA A 39 9.11 -6.76 -2.31
CA ALA A 39 8.11 -7.29 -1.39
C ALA A 39 8.63 -8.59 -0.72
N GLY A 40 7.99 -9.00 0.38
CA GLY A 40 8.38 -10.18 1.16
C GLY A 40 9.57 -10.00 2.09
N VAL A 41 10.06 -8.76 2.28
CA VAL A 41 11.13 -8.43 3.23
C VAL A 41 10.54 -7.74 4.47
N LYS A 42 10.01 -6.52 4.28
CA LYS A 42 9.38 -5.73 5.34
C LYS A 42 7.85 -5.76 5.26
N TRP A 43 7.30 -6.01 4.08
CA TRP A 43 5.87 -6.10 3.82
C TRP A 43 5.63 -7.01 2.61
N ASP A 44 4.43 -7.57 2.54
CA ASP A 44 3.80 -7.97 1.30
C ASP A 44 2.81 -6.89 0.87
N VAL A 45 2.28 -6.98 -0.36
CA VAL A 45 1.23 -6.07 -0.84
C VAL A 45 0.06 -6.85 -1.42
N LEU A 46 -1.15 -6.53 -0.96
CA LEU A 46 -2.39 -7.00 -1.57
C LEU A 46 -2.96 -5.91 -2.47
N ILE A 47 -3.19 -6.25 -3.73
CA ILE A 47 -3.62 -5.29 -4.75
C ILE A 47 -5.05 -5.57 -5.17
N LEU A 48 -5.91 -4.60 -4.90
CA LEU A 48 -7.33 -4.64 -5.19
C LEU A 48 -7.64 -3.78 -6.43
N PRO A 49 -8.66 -4.13 -7.24
CA PRO A 49 -9.25 -3.22 -8.21
C PRO A 49 -9.76 -1.96 -7.50
N GLY A 50 -9.69 -0.80 -8.16
CA GLY A 50 -10.08 0.48 -7.57
C GLY A 50 -11.52 0.52 -7.06
N ALA A 51 -12.45 -0.14 -7.77
CA ALA A 51 -13.86 -0.22 -7.39
C ALA A 51 -14.08 -0.91 -6.04
N LEU A 52 -13.27 -1.94 -5.72
CA LEU A 52 -13.31 -2.61 -4.41
C LEU A 52 -12.40 -1.93 -3.39
N GLY A 53 -11.23 -1.46 -3.84
CA GLY A 53 -10.18 -0.94 -2.99
C GLY A 53 -10.57 0.35 -2.27
N HIS A 54 -11.22 1.31 -2.94
CA HIS A 54 -11.58 2.57 -2.28
C HIS A 54 -12.64 2.36 -1.17
N PRO A 55 -13.77 1.66 -1.40
CA PRO A 55 -14.71 1.37 -0.33
C PRO A 55 -14.09 0.52 0.78
N THR A 56 -13.20 -0.42 0.45
CA THR A 56 -12.44 -1.20 1.44
C THR A 56 -11.59 -0.27 2.33
N LEU A 57 -10.89 0.70 1.73
CA LEU A 57 -10.09 1.67 2.49
C LEU A 57 -10.98 2.55 3.38
N ASP A 58 -12.16 2.94 2.91
CA ASP A 58 -13.11 3.73 3.70
C ASP A 58 -13.62 2.96 4.92
N VAL A 59 -13.93 1.67 4.77
CA VAL A 59 -14.30 0.80 5.91
C VAL A 59 -13.11 0.62 6.85
N LEU A 60 -11.94 0.27 6.32
CA LEU A 60 -10.74 0.03 7.11
C LEU A 60 -10.35 1.26 7.95
N SER A 61 -10.46 2.46 7.37
CA SER A 61 -10.16 3.72 8.06
C SER A 61 -11.13 4.05 9.20
N ARG A 62 -12.32 3.43 9.22
CA ARG A 62 -13.27 3.53 10.34
C ARG A 62 -13.03 2.48 11.42
N CYS A 63 -12.40 1.35 11.07
CA CYS A 63 -12.15 0.24 11.99
C CYS A 63 -10.75 0.27 12.63
N ALA A 64 -9.78 0.93 11.99
CA ALA A 64 -8.41 1.03 12.47
C ALA A 64 -8.07 2.48 12.83
N ASP A 65 -7.62 2.70 14.07
CA ASP A 65 -7.15 4.02 14.54
C ASP A 65 -6.01 4.56 13.67
N ARG A 66 -5.17 3.66 13.14
CA ARG A 66 -4.03 3.98 12.27
C ARG A 66 -3.91 2.92 11.17
N PRO A 67 -4.57 3.10 10.02
CA PRO A 67 -4.42 2.17 8.91
C PRO A 67 -2.97 2.19 8.40
N GLY A 68 -2.52 1.04 7.90
CA GLY A 68 -1.20 0.91 7.32
C GLY A 68 -1.09 1.60 5.95
N PRO A 69 0.10 1.62 5.34
CA PRO A 69 0.34 2.29 4.06
C PRO A 69 -0.52 1.71 2.93
N VAL A 70 -1.06 2.61 2.09
CA VAL A 70 -1.85 2.26 0.91
C VAL A 70 -1.41 3.09 -0.28
N LEU A 71 -1.02 2.41 -1.35
CA LEU A 71 -0.71 3.02 -2.64
C LEU A 71 -1.94 3.05 -3.54
N SER A 72 -2.07 4.13 -4.31
CA SER A 72 -2.95 4.22 -5.47
C SER A 72 -2.10 4.17 -6.74
N GLY A 73 -2.49 3.29 -7.67
CA GLY A 73 -1.94 3.25 -9.02
C GLY A 73 -2.54 4.32 -9.92
N ALA A 74 -2.16 4.29 -11.21
CA ALA A 74 -2.58 5.27 -12.20
C ALA A 74 -4.11 5.42 -12.23
N GLY A 75 -4.59 6.65 -12.05
CA GLY A 75 -6.03 6.98 -12.07
C GLY A 75 -6.85 6.29 -10.98
N GLY A 76 -6.25 5.76 -9.90
CA GLY A 76 -6.97 5.03 -8.87
C GLY A 76 -7.47 3.65 -9.31
N ALA A 77 -7.04 3.15 -10.47
CA ALA A 77 -7.55 1.88 -11.00
C ALA A 77 -7.20 0.66 -10.13
N ARG A 78 -6.17 0.78 -9.29
CA ARG A 78 -5.73 -0.27 -8.36
C ARG A 78 -5.21 0.34 -7.07
N LEU A 79 -5.53 -0.28 -5.95
CA LEU A 79 -4.99 0.09 -4.63
C LEU A 79 -4.11 -1.04 -4.11
N GLY A 80 -2.94 -0.71 -3.57
CA GLY A 80 -1.99 -1.65 -2.97
C GLY A 80 -1.88 -1.43 -1.47
N PHE A 81 -2.37 -2.39 -0.68
CA PHE A 81 -2.34 -2.37 0.78
C PHE A 81 -1.09 -3.10 1.28
N PHE A 82 -0.28 -2.42 2.08
CA PHE A 82 0.91 -3.01 2.68
C PHE A 82 0.50 -3.83 3.89
N VAL A 83 0.87 -5.11 3.90
CA VAL A 83 0.49 -6.11 4.90
C VAL A 83 1.74 -6.85 5.41
N PRO A 84 1.68 -7.54 6.56
CA PRO A 84 2.81 -8.32 7.08
C PRO A 84 3.39 -9.31 6.05
N PRO A 85 4.73 -9.51 6.02
CA PRO A 85 5.35 -10.52 5.16
C PRO A 85 4.80 -11.92 5.38
N GLY A 86 4.65 -12.70 4.30
CA GLY A 86 4.07 -14.03 4.33
C GLY A 86 2.54 -14.05 4.19
N THR A 87 1.88 -12.89 4.19
CA THR A 87 0.45 -12.78 3.87
C THR A 87 0.20 -13.21 2.43
N ALA A 88 1.05 -12.81 1.49
CA ALA A 88 0.83 -13.05 0.07
C ALA A 88 0.84 -14.55 -0.29
N SER A 89 1.62 -15.37 0.40
CA SER A 89 1.67 -16.82 0.15
C SER A 89 0.49 -17.58 0.76
N ARG A 90 -0.27 -16.95 1.65
CA ARG A 90 -1.42 -17.53 2.35
C ARG A 90 -2.75 -16.94 1.93
N TRP A 91 -2.73 -15.92 1.08
CA TRP A 91 -3.94 -15.24 0.64
C TRP A 91 -4.75 -16.12 -0.33
N LEU A 92 -6.00 -16.39 0.03
CA LEU A 92 -6.91 -17.24 -0.77
C LEU A 92 -8.03 -16.44 -1.45
N GLY A 93 -8.21 -15.16 -1.08
CA GLY A 93 -9.27 -14.32 -1.62
C GLY A 93 -9.10 -14.06 -3.12
N THR A 94 -10.16 -14.33 -3.89
CA THR A 94 -10.17 -14.09 -5.33
C THR A 94 -10.28 -12.60 -5.66
N GLY A 95 -9.89 -12.21 -6.88
CA GLY A 95 -9.94 -10.80 -7.30
C GLY A 95 -8.86 -9.90 -6.67
N VAL A 96 -8.02 -10.44 -5.78
CA VAL A 96 -6.88 -9.76 -5.17
C VAL A 96 -5.58 -10.31 -5.75
N ARG A 97 -4.69 -9.42 -6.18
CA ARG A 97 -3.33 -9.82 -6.56
C ARG A 97 -2.40 -9.69 -5.36
N ALA A 98 -1.91 -10.82 -4.88
CA ALA A 98 -0.93 -10.88 -3.81
C ALA A 98 0.51 -10.74 -4.35
N VAL A 99 1.29 -9.85 -3.74
CA VAL A 99 2.69 -9.56 -4.12
C VAL A 99 3.58 -9.75 -2.90
N GLY A 100 4.39 -10.80 -2.92
CA GLY A 100 5.29 -11.14 -1.81
C GLY A 100 6.72 -11.37 -2.26
N ARG A 101 7.42 -12.28 -1.58
CA ARG A 101 8.84 -12.57 -1.82
C ARG A 101 9.15 -12.84 -3.30
N GLY A 102 10.21 -12.20 -3.81
CA GLY A 102 10.68 -12.34 -5.19
C GLY A 102 10.02 -11.36 -6.17
N ALA A 103 9.02 -10.59 -5.73
CA ALA A 103 8.41 -9.53 -6.52
C ALA A 103 8.85 -8.14 -6.06
N TRP A 104 8.64 -7.15 -6.94
CA TRP A 104 8.99 -5.76 -6.71
C TRP A 104 7.76 -4.87 -6.85
N ILE A 105 7.71 -3.79 -6.06
CA ILE A 105 6.66 -2.79 -6.09
C ILE A 105 7.23 -1.42 -6.42
N VAL A 106 6.47 -0.62 -7.17
CA VAL A 106 6.81 0.79 -7.43
C VAL A 106 6.39 1.62 -6.23
N VAL A 107 7.34 2.33 -5.64
CA VAL A 107 7.14 3.11 -4.41
C VAL A 107 7.51 4.57 -4.65
N PRO A 108 6.53 5.50 -4.60
CA PRO A 108 6.78 6.93 -4.68
C PRO A 108 7.37 7.46 -3.36
N HIS A 109 8.16 8.52 -3.44
CA HIS A 109 8.69 9.19 -2.25
C HIS A 109 7.53 9.67 -1.33
N PRO A 110 7.54 9.34 -0.02
CA PRO A 110 6.39 9.61 0.87
C PRO A 110 6.11 11.10 1.07
N GLY A 111 7.13 11.95 0.93
CA GLY A 111 7.02 13.41 1.02
C GLY A 111 6.55 14.12 -0.25
N ARG A 112 6.43 13.45 -1.41
CA ARG A 112 6.06 14.09 -2.67
C ARG A 112 4.54 14.18 -2.86
N ALA A 113 4.11 15.15 -3.66
CA ALA A 113 2.72 15.28 -4.08
C ALA A 113 2.29 14.13 -5.00
N ALA A 114 0.98 14.03 -5.27
CA ALA A 114 0.40 12.98 -6.08
C ALA A 114 1.03 12.91 -7.49
N GLY A 115 1.23 11.69 -7.98
CA GLY A 115 1.69 11.39 -9.33
C GLY A 115 0.98 10.15 -9.86
N VAL A 116 1.56 9.50 -10.88
CA VAL A 116 0.98 8.27 -11.49
C VAL A 116 0.78 7.16 -10.45
N VAL A 117 1.70 7.04 -9.50
CA VAL A 117 1.53 6.24 -8.28
C VAL A 117 1.64 7.18 -7.10
N SER A 118 0.69 7.13 -6.17
CA SER A 118 0.63 8.04 -5.03
C SER A 118 0.22 7.31 -3.75
N TRP A 119 0.49 7.94 -2.60
CA TRP A 119 0.05 7.42 -1.31
C TRP A 119 -1.36 7.93 -0.99
N LEU A 120 -2.29 7.01 -0.74
CA LEU A 120 -3.58 7.33 -0.10
C LEU A 120 -3.42 7.36 1.42
N VAL A 121 -2.72 6.36 1.95
CA VAL A 121 -2.25 6.34 3.35
C VAL A 121 -0.74 6.27 3.30
N ARG A 122 -0.08 7.29 3.87
CA ARG A 122 1.38 7.37 3.89
C ARG A 122 1.95 6.48 4.98
N PRO A 123 3.14 5.89 4.78
CA PRO A 123 3.84 5.26 5.88
C PRO A 123 4.23 6.29 6.94
N ASP A 124 4.13 5.89 8.19
CA ASP A 124 4.48 6.68 9.36
C ASP A 124 5.95 6.50 9.78
N GLY A 125 6.64 5.50 9.20
CA GLY A 125 8.01 5.13 9.52
C GLY A 125 8.17 4.20 10.72
N SER A 126 7.08 3.86 11.43
CA SER A 126 7.12 2.94 12.58
C SER A 126 7.07 1.47 12.15
N GLY A 127 6.66 1.21 10.90
CA GLY A 127 6.42 -0.13 10.39
C GLY A 127 5.00 -0.65 10.66
N THR A 128 4.06 0.25 10.95
CA THR A 128 2.63 -0.07 10.97
C THR A 128 2.19 -0.61 9.60
N LEU A 129 1.51 -1.75 9.59
CA LEU A 129 0.99 -2.43 8.39
C LEU A 129 -0.50 -2.70 8.56
N ASN A 130 -1.20 -2.92 7.45
CA ASN A 130 -2.62 -3.30 7.49
C ASN A 130 -2.75 -4.74 8.01
N ASP A 131 -3.59 -4.94 9.02
CA ASP A 131 -3.92 -6.28 9.51
C ASP A 131 -4.68 -7.06 8.42
N PRO A 132 -4.22 -8.26 8.01
CA PRO A 132 -4.87 -9.02 6.93
C PRO A 132 -6.31 -9.40 7.24
N GLY A 133 -6.64 -9.71 8.50
CA GLY A 133 -7.99 -10.10 8.91
C GLY A 133 -8.96 -8.91 8.89
N LEU A 134 -8.53 -7.74 9.37
CA LEU A 134 -9.31 -6.51 9.25
C LEU A 134 -9.48 -6.07 7.80
N LEU A 135 -8.45 -6.24 6.97
CA LEU A 135 -8.53 -5.93 5.55
C LEU A 135 -9.54 -6.84 4.85
N GLU A 136 -9.53 -8.15 5.12
CA GLU A 136 -10.50 -9.10 4.59
C GLU A 136 -11.93 -8.77 5.05
N LEU A 137 -12.12 -8.42 6.32
CA LEU A 137 -13.42 -7.99 6.83
C LEU A 137 -13.91 -6.71 6.14
N ALA A 138 -13.01 -5.73 5.96
CA ALA A 138 -13.32 -4.49 5.27
C ALA A 138 -13.70 -4.71 3.80
N MET A 139 -13.08 -5.69 3.13
CA MET A 139 -13.45 -6.09 1.77
C MET A 139 -14.86 -6.70 1.73
N HIS A 140 -15.19 -7.61 2.65
CA HIS A 140 -16.52 -8.20 2.71
C HIS A 140 -17.60 -7.16 2.95
N GLU A 141 -17.35 -6.20 3.86
CA GLU A 141 -18.28 -5.11 4.11
C GLU A 141 -18.42 -4.18 2.90
N ALA A 142 -17.33 -3.87 2.20
CA ALA A 142 -17.37 -3.10 0.96
C ALA A 142 -18.27 -3.73 -0.10
N VAL A 143 -18.17 -5.04 -0.32
CA VAL A 143 -19.01 -5.79 -1.25
C VAL A 143 -20.47 -5.81 -0.79
N ALA A 144 -20.71 -6.01 0.52
CA ALA A 144 -22.05 -6.00 1.08
C ALA A 144 -22.74 -4.64 0.90
N MET A 145 -22.00 -3.54 1.05
CA MET A 145 -22.52 -2.20 0.79
C MET A 145 -22.85 -1.99 -0.69
N GLU A 146 -21.99 -2.43 -1.62
CA GLU A 146 -22.24 -2.31 -3.07
C GLU A 146 -23.53 -3.05 -3.48
N GLY A 147 -23.74 -4.26 -2.97
CA GLY A 147 -24.96 -5.03 -3.22
C GLY A 147 -26.26 -4.38 -2.72
N ARG A 148 -26.17 -3.46 -1.74
CA ARG A 148 -27.33 -2.72 -1.21
C ARG A 148 -27.73 -1.52 -2.10
N PHE A 149 -26.82 -1.04 -2.94
CA PHE A 149 -27.07 0.10 -3.83
C PHE A 149 -27.31 -0.30 -5.30
N GLY A 150 -26.95 -1.53 -5.69
CA GLY A 150 -27.08 -2.05 -7.06
C GLY A 150 -28.40 -2.74 -7.43
N GLY A 151 -29.39 -2.77 -6.52
CA GLY A 151 -30.72 -3.35 -6.80
C GLY A 151 -31.73 -2.31 -7.26
N TRP A 152 -31.77 -2.02 -8.57
CA TRP A 152 -32.84 -1.27 -9.23
C TRP A 152 -33.20 -1.95 -10.55
#